data_AF-A0A2H3A4R2-F1
#
_entry.id   AF-A0A2H3A4R2-F1
#
_cell.length_a   1.000
_cell.length_b   1.000
_cell.length_c   1.000
_cell.angle_alpha   90.00
_cell.angle_beta   90.00
_cell.angle_gamma   90.00
#
_symmetry.space_group_name_H-M   'P 1'
#
loop_
_entity.id
_entity.type
_entity.pdbx_description
1 polymer ?
#
loop_
_entity_poly.entity_id
_entity_poly.type
_entity_poly.pdbx_seq_one_letter_code
_entity_poly.pdbx_strand_id
1 'polypeptide(L)'
;MFYRLDFDFASDTVMEYQRIVAPGEGHRNRAQNVQPEIAGVLDKCNNLKNTIVRLRFNFGVSTRYGTGFFVNLPSPTHDVILTAAHNLIDEKKILATNMTVIYGDNDEESATEFRICPTYIKYLETDPKSDDRGIYDYGVILLAKCPSSEPERQRMMQNMRQGMGLSLGIYYNDTLRDSKDVRVSGYDEKGGDSPIQSSGPLVRVGDQLEYLAPTEPGMSGSAVWVPYGGQPMVVGIQ
;
A
#
# COMPACT_ATOMS: atom_id res chain seq x y z
N MET A 1 -27.00 9.35 -10.60
CA MET A 1 -26.80 7.90 -10.42
C MET A 1 -25.40 7.73 -9.84
N PHE A 2 -25.31 7.59 -8.52
CA PHE A 2 -24.03 7.53 -7.80
C PHE A 2 -23.63 6.06 -7.67
N TYR A 3 -22.47 5.69 -8.20
CA TYR A 3 -21.90 4.37 -7.99
C TYR A 3 -20.94 4.47 -6.80
N ARG A 4 -21.39 3.94 -5.67
CA ARG A 4 -20.58 3.69 -4.48
C ARG A 4 -19.81 2.40 -4.75
N LEU A 5 -18.48 2.41 -4.60
CA LEU A 5 -17.70 1.17 -4.50
C LEU A 5 -18.04 0.56 -3.15
N ASP A 6 -19.12 -0.21 -3.10
CA ASP A 6 -19.42 -1.09 -1.98
C ASP A 6 -18.47 -2.29 -2.09
N PHE A 7 -17.34 -2.20 -1.39
CA PHE A 7 -16.71 -3.41 -0.90
C PHE A 7 -17.59 -3.89 0.26
N ASP A 8 -18.28 -5.02 0.09
CA ASP A 8 -18.80 -5.81 1.21
C ASP A 8 -17.59 -6.38 1.99
N PHE A 9 -16.88 -5.51 2.70
CA PHE A 9 -16.31 -5.93 3.97
C PHE A 9 -17.52 -6.27 4.82
N ALA A 10 -17.63 -7.52 5.27
CA ALA A 10 -18.62 -7.89 6.28
C ALA A 10 -18.68 -6.75 7.30
N SER A 11 -19.89 -6.20 7.49
CA SER A 11 -20.25 -4.98 8.22
C SER A 11 -19.74 -4.89 9.67
N ASP A 12 -18.98 -5.89 10.09
CA ASP A 12 -18.54 -6.15 11.44
C ASP A 12 -17.03 -5.90 11.59
N THR A 13 -16.30 -5.61 10.49
CA THR A 13 -14.86 -5.32 10.56
C THR A 13 -14.61 -3.82 10.48
N VAL A 14 -15.01 -3.13 11.55
CA VAL A 14 -14.54 -1.78 11.83
C VAL A 14 -13.09 -1.90 12.29
N MET A 15 -12.11 -1.50 11.46
CA MET A 15 -10.74 -1.22 11.90
C MET A 15 -10.73 0.15 12.63
N GLU A 16 -11.52 0.25 13.70
CA GLU A 16 -11.38 1.31 14.68
C GLU A 16 -10.19 0.91 15.55
N TYR A 17 -9.09 1.65 15.44
CA TYR A 17 -8.26 1.81 16.61
C TYR A 17 -9.18 2.37 17.68
N GLN A 18 -9.45 1.59 18.74
CA GLN A 18 -10.20 2.09 19.89
C GLN A 18 -9.61 3.45 20.25
N ARG A 19 -10.43 4.50 20.13
CA ARG A 19 -10.06 5.84 20.56
C ARG A 19 -10.05 5.77 22.08
N ILE A 20 -8.89 5.50 22.70
CA ILE A 20 -8.77 5.26 24.15
C ILE A 20 -9.05 6.55 24.97
N VAL A 21 -9.22 7.71 24.32
CA VAL A 21 -9.54 8.95 25.02
C VAL A 21 -10.71 9.64 24.33
N ALA A 22 -11.87 9.65 25.01
CA ALA A 22 -12.99 10.50 24.63
C ALA A 22 -12.59 11.98 24.81
N PRO A 23 -13.12 12.90 23.99
CA PRO A 23 -12.88 14.33 24.19
C PRO A 23 -13.33 14.74 25.60
N GLY A 24 -12.37 15.09 26.46
CA GLY A 24 -12.63 15.53 27.85
C GLY A 24 -12.02 14.65 28.95
N GLU A 25 -11.49 13.46 28.65
CA GLU A 25 -10.72 12.69 29.64
C GLU A 25 -9.28 13.21 29.73
N GLY A 26 -8.84 13.59 30.93
CA GLY A 26 -7.47 14.06 31.19
C GLY A 26 -6.42 13.01 30.84
N HIS A 27 -5.19 13.46 30.51
CA HIS A 27 -4.06 12.61 30.17
C HIS A 27 -3.88 11.48 31.19
N ARG A 28 -4.09 10.24 30.76
CA ARG A 28 -3.77 9.05 31.57
C ARG A 28 -2.26 9.00 31.82
N ASN A 29 -1.85 8.66 33.03
CA ASN A 29 -0.43 8.55 33.39
C ASN A 29 0.26 7.45 32.55
N ARG A 30 1.58 7.54 32.38
CA ARG A 30 2.40 6.66 31.51
C ARG A 30 2.18 5.15 31.74
N ALA A 31 1.77 4.74 32.94
CA ALA A 31 1.46 3.34 33.30
C ALA A 31 0.07 2.85 32.82
N GLN A 32 -0.81 3.75 32.40
CA GLN A 32 -2.18 3.47 31.93
C GLN A 32 -2.30 3.57 30.39
N ASN A 33 -1.26 4.06 29.71
CA ASN A 33 -1.10 3.91 28.26
C ASN A 33 -0.64 2.49 27.94
N VAL A 34 -1.53 1.52 28.14
CA VAL A 34 -1.35 0.20 27.57
C VAL A 34 -1.77 0.34 26.10
N GLN A 35 -0.78 0.40 25.20
CA GLN A 35 -1.07 0.18 23.78
C GLN A 35 -1.81 -1.17 23.70
N PRO A 36 -2.93 -1.26 22.95
CA PRO A 36 -3.54 -2.57 22.73
C PRO A 36 -2.44 -3.49 22.24
N GLU A 37 -2.34 -4.69 22.81
CA GLU A 37 -1.55 -5.76 22.20
C GLU A 37 -2.19 -6.01 20.84
N ILE A 38 -1.67 -5.32 19.82
CA ILE A 38 -1.91 -5.68 18.44
C ILE A 38 -1.37 -7.09 18.37
N ALA A 39 -2.26 -8.08 18.28
CA ALA A 39 -1.85 -9.46 18.04
C ALA A 39 -0.78 -9.38 16.96
N GLY A 40 0.42 -9.90 17.21
CA GLY A 40 1.61 -9.77 16.33
C GLY A 40 1.43 -10.32 14.90
N VAL A 41 0.19 -10.63 14.54
CA VAL A 41 -0.37 -11.04 13.27
C VAL A 41 -0.74 -9.85 12.37
N LEU A 42 -1.05 -8.66 12.92
CA LEU A 42 -1.64 -7.54 12.16
C LEU A 42 -0.66 -6.43 11.73
N ASP A 43 0.55 -6.39 12.27
CA ASP A 43 1.61 -5.48 11.81
C ASP A 43 2.90 -6.28 11.68
N LYS A 44 3.16 -6.79 10.46
CA LYS A 44 4.26 -7.73 10.19
C LYS A 44 5.41 -7.12 9.41
N CYS A 45 5.43 -5.82 9.15
CA CYS A 45 6.48 -5.16 8.38
C CYS A 45 7.81 -5.08 9.17
N ASN A 46 8.42 -6.24 9.41
CA ASN A 46 9.71 -6.37 10.06
C ASN A 46 10.86 -6.28 9.05
N ASN A 47 10.58 -6.56 7.77
CA ASN A 47 11.54 -6.49 6.68
C ASN A 47 10.92 -5.85 5.43
N LEU A 48 11.47 -4.72 5.00
CA LEU A 48 11.01 -4.03 3.79
C LEU A 48 11.10 -4.89 2.53
N LYS A 49 12.06 -5.83 2.43
CA LYS A 49 12.14 -6.76 1.29
C LYS A 49 10.92 -7.67 1.17
N ASN A 50 10.30 -8.02 2.30
CA ASN A 50 9.12 -8.89 2.36
C ASN A 50 7.83 -8.09 2.25
N THR A 51 7.93 -6.76 2.19
CA THR A 51 6.80 -5.84 2.28
C THR A 51 6.64 -5.02 1.01
N ILE A 52 7.72 -4.40 0.56
CA ILE A 52 7.80 -3.64 -0.69
C ILE A 52 8.15 -4.63 -1.79
N VAL A 53 7.42 -4.58 -2.89
CA VAL A 53 7.57 -5.52 -4.00
C VAL A 53 7.97 -4.78 -5.26
N ARG A 54 8.81 -5.41 -6.08
CA ARG A 54 9.08 -4.96 -7.44
C ARG A 54 8.07 -5.62 -8.38
N LEU A 55 7.47 -4.84 -9.25
CA LEU A 55 6.57 -5.30 -10.28
C LEU A 55 7.32 -5.40 -11.60
N ARG A 56 7.13 -6.49 -12.32
CA ARG A 56 7.60 -6.68 -13.70
C ARG A 56 6.41 -7.06 -14.56
N PHE A 57 6.14 -6.29 -15.60
CA PHE A 57 4.95 -6.47 -16.43
C PHE A 57 5.20 -5.97 -17.86
N ASN A 58 4.29 -6.31 -18.77
CA ASN A 58 4.39 -5.93 -20.18
C ASN A 58 3.18 -5.11 -20.63
N PHE A 59 3.44 -4.02 -21.34
CA PHE A 59 2.46 -3.39 -22.23
C PHE A 59 2.85 -3.71 -23.67
N GLY A 60 2.13 -4.66 -24.28
CA GLY A 60 2.54 -5.23 -25.57
C GLY A 60 3.86 -5.99 -25.46
N VAL A 61 4.87 -5.59 -26.24
CA VAL A 61 6.20 -6.23 -26.28
C VAL A 61 7.22 -5.60 -25.32
N SER A 62 6.90 -4.48 -24.69
CA SER A 62 7.83 -3.74 -23.84
C SER A 62 7.67 -4.15 -22.37
N THR A 63 8.74 -4.68 -21.78
CA THR A 63 8.81 -4.89 -20.33
C THR A 63 8.96 -3.57 -19.61
N ARG A 64 8.20 -3.43 -18.53
CA ARG A 64 8.16 -2.28 -17.63
C ARG A 64 8.33 -2.77 -16.19
N TYR A 65 8.74 -1.83 -15.35
CA TYR A 65 8.91 -2.05 -13.93
C TYR A 65 8.13 -1.01 -13.16
N GLY A 66 7.67 -1.42 -11.98
CA GLY A 66 7.06 -0.54 -11.00
C GLY A 66 7.27 -1.09 -9.60
N THR A 67 6.61 -0.47 -8.65
CA THR A 67 6.64 -0.84 -7.25
C THR A 67 5.22 -1.13 -6.76
N GLY A 68 5.09 -2.02 -5.81
CA GLY A 68 3.91 -2.12 -4.97
C GLY A 68 4.30 -2.42 -3.53
N PHE A 69 3.33 -2.62 -2.67
CA PHE A 69 3.59 -3.07 -1.31
C PHE A 69 2.41 -3.87 -0.74
N PHE A 70 2.73 -4.86 0.08
CA PHE A 70 1.74 -5.62 0.82
C PHE A 70 1.06 -4.74 1.88
N VAL A 71 -0.25 -4.91 2.04
CA VAL A 71 -1.04 -4.31 3.11
C VAL A 71 -1.70 -5.38 3.97
N ASN A 72 -1.78 -5.13 5.27
CA ASN A 72 -2.44 -6.04 6.21
C ASN A 72 -3.96 -5.89 6.10
N LEU A 73 -4.55 -6.58 5.13
CA LEU A 73 -6.00 -6.70 4.99
C LEU A 73 -6.46 -8.11 5.40
N PRO A 74 -7.51 -8.23 6.23
CA PRO A 74 -8.07 -9.52 6.59
C PRO A 74 -8.75 -10.13 5.37
N SER A 75 -8.06 -11.06 4.71
CA SER A 75 -8.62 -11.85 3.62
C SER A 75 -8.24 -13.32 3.81
N PRO A 76 -9.19 -14.26 3.76
CA PRO A 76 -8.88 -15.68 3.91
C PRO A 76 -8.18 -16.26 2.66
N THR A 77 -8.37 -15.65 1.49
CA THR A 77 -7.96 -16.24 0.20
C THR A 77 -6.82 -15.51 -0.49
N HIS A 78 -6.58 -14.24 -0.16
CA HIS A 78 -5.59 -13.43 -0.86
C HIS A 78 -4.72 -12.61 0.09
N ASP A 79 -3.46 -12.44 -0.28
CA ASP A 79 -2.63 -11.33 0.16
C ASP A 79 -2.81 -10.18 -0.83
N VAL A 80 -2.83 -8.95 -0.31
CA VAL A 80 -3.18 -7.76 -1.08
C VAL A 80 -1.96 -6.86 -1.23
N ILE A 81 -1.70 -6.46 -2.47
CA ILE A 81 -0.66 -5.49 -2.82
C ILE A 81 -1.33 -4.23 -3.36
N LEU A 82 -0.96 -3.07 -2.85
CA LEU A 82 -1.32 -1.79 -3.43
C LEU A 82 -0.21 -1.28 -4.35
N THR A 83 -0.59 -0.57 -5.40
CA THR A 83 0.32 0.01 -6.39
C THR A 83 -0.38 1.16 -7.14
N ALA A 84 0.35 1.88 -8.00
CA ALA A 84 -0.21 2.87 -8.89
C ALA A 84 -1.05 2.22 -10.01
N ALA A 85 -2.12 2.88 -10.45
CA ALA A 85 -2.99 2.36 -11.51
C ALA A 85 -2.24 2.27 -12.85
N HIS A 86 -1.34 3.20 -13.15
CA HIS A 86 -0.58 3.18 -14.40
C HIS A 86 0.44 2.04 -14.51
N ASN A 87 0.71 1.30 -13.42
CA ASN A 87 1.45 0.03 -13.49
C ASN A 87 0.56 -1.12 -14.03
N LEU A 88 -0.76 -0.95 -14.00
CA LEU A 88 -1.75 -1.98 -14.36
C LEU A 88 -2.42 -1.71 -15.71
N ILE A 89 -2.45 -0.46 -16.17
CA ILE A 89 -3.05 -0.03 -17.43
C ILE A 89 -2.28 1.15 -18.03
N ASP A 90 -2.04 1.13 -19.34
CA ASP A 90 -1.39 2.24 -20.02
C ASP A 90 -2.38 3.33 -20.48
N GLU A 91 -1.87 4.43 -21.00
CA GLU A 91 -2.67 5.55 -21.52
C GLU A 91 -3.57 5.17 -22.71
N LYS A 92 -3.28 4.05 -23.38
CA LYS A 92 -4.09 3.49 -24.47
C LYS A 92 -5.10 2.45 -23.98
N LYS A 93 -5.25 2.31 -22.67
CA LYS A 93 -6.12 1.35 -21.98
C LYS A 93 -5.73 -0.11 -22.22
N ILE A 94 -4.47 -0.36 -22.56
CA ILE A 94 -3.93 -1.70 -22.66
C ILE A 94 -3.58 -2.14 -21.24
N LEU A 95 -4.17 -3.25 -20.81
CA LEU A 95 -3.88 -3.85 -19.51
C LEU A 95 -2.48 -4.46 -19.48
N ALA A 96 -1.85 -4.40 -18.31
CA ALA A 96 -0.58 -5.03 -18.06
C ALA A 96 -0.73 -6.56 -18.20
N THR A 97 0.22 -7.18 -18.89
CA THR A 97 0.29 -8.64 -19.07
C THR A 97 1.56 -9.19 -18.43
N ASN A 98 1.57 -10.50 -18.14
CA ASN A 98 2.68 -11.18 -17.46
C ASN A 98 3.11 -10.50 -16.15
N MET A 99 2.14 -9.99 -15.38
CA MET A 99 2.38 -9.31 -14.11
C MET A 99 3.05 -10.27 -13.12
N THR A 100 4.32 -10.00 -12.84
CA THR A 100 5.17 -10.74 -11.89
C THR A 100 5.47 -9.85 -10.71
N VAL A 101 5.22 -10.36 -9.51
CA VAL A 101 5.57 -9.75 -8.23
C VAL A 101 6.87 -10.37 -7.75
N ILE A 102 7.84 -9.52 -7.43
CA ILE A 102 9.18 -9.92 -6.95
C ILE A 102 9.37 -9.36 -5.55
N TYR A 103 9.72 -10.23 -4.58
CA TYR A 103 9.87 -9.87 -3.16
C TYR A 103 10.91 -10.75 -2.48
N GLY A 104 11.21 -10.45 -1.21
CA GLY A 104 12.18 -11.21 -0.42
C GLY A 104 13.56 -11.19 -1.03
N ASP A 105 14.14 -12.38 -1.23
CA ASP A 105 15.44 -12.55 -1.88
C ASP A 105 15.26 -12.96 -3.36
N ASN A 106 14.47 -12.13 -4.08
CA ASN A 106 14.07 -12.31 -5.49
C ASN A 106 13.14 -13.52 -5.73
N ASP A 107 12.28 -13.83 -4.77
CA ASP A 107 11.15 -14.73 -4.98
C ASP A 107 10.18 -14.10 -5.99
N GLU A 108 9.79 -14.87 -7.00
CA GLU A 108 8.90 -14.41 -8.07
C GLU A 108 7.56 -15.15 -8.02
N GLU A 109 6.47 -14.41 -8.22
CA GLU A 109 5.13 -14.97 -8.31
C GLU A 109 4.28 -14.22 -9.32
N SER A 110 3.47 -14.94 -10.09
CA SER A 110 2.50 -14.31 -10.98
C SER A 110 1.29 -13.80 -10.21
N ALA A 111 0.87 -12.57 -10.53
CA ALA A 111 -0.39 -12.04 -10.00
C ALA A 111 -1.56 -12.95 -10.39
N THR A 112 -2.46 -13.22 -9.44
CA THR A 112 -3.68 -13.99 -9.70
C THR A 112 -4.72 -13.14 -10.42
N GLU A 113 -4.87 -11.90 -9.94
CA GLU A 113 -5.79 -10.90 -10.49
C GLU A 113 -5.25 -9.52 -10.10
N PHE A 114 -5.62 -8.49 -10.86
CA PHE A 114 -5.50 -7.11 -10.39
C PHE A 114 -6.76 -6.32 -10.71
N ARG A 115 -7.03 -5.30 -9.89
CA ARG A 115 -8.14 -4.37 -10.00
C ARG A 115 -7.62 -2.95 -10.05
N ILE A 116 -8.27 -2.12 -10.84
CA ILE A 116 -7.87 -0.73 -11.08
C ILE A 116 -9.00 0.17 -10.58
N CYS A 117 -8.66 1.32 -9.99
CA CYS A 117 -9.65 2.33 -9.64
C CYS A 117 -10.53 2.66 -10.87
N PRO A 118 -11.87 2.42 -10.82
CA PRO A 118 -12.75 2.70 -11.95
C PRO A 118 -12.74 4.17 -12.37
N THR A 119 -12.56 5.08 -11.40
CA THR A 119 -12.48 6.53 -11.68
C THR A 119 -11.24 6.86 -12.49
N TYR A 120 -10.10 6.20 -12.25
CA TYR A 120 -8.89 6.36 -13.06
C TYR A 120 -9.14 5.99 -14.52
N ILE A 121 -9.76 4.83 -14.75
CA ILE A 121 -10.13 4.38 -16.10
C ILE A 121 -11.05 5.41 -16.77
N LYS A 122 -12.03 5.94 -16.04
CA LYS A 122 -12.93 6.99 -16.54
C LYS A 122 -12.15 8.23 -16.99
N TYR A 123 -11.18 8.71 -16.20
CA TYR A 123 -10.33 9.83 -16.58
C TYR A 123 -9.51 9.55 -17.84
N LEU A 124 -8.99 8.33 -18.03
CA LEU A 124 -8.31 7.96 -19.27
C LEU A 124 -9.22 8.10 -20.52
N GLU A 125 -10.54 8.03 -20.37
CA GLU A 125 -11.48 8.21 -21.47
C GLU A 125 -11.93 9.67 -21.65
N THR A 126 -12.29 10.32 -20.55
CA THR A 126 -13.01 11.60 -20.60
C THR A 126 -12.09 12.80 -20.52
N ASP A 127 -11.00 12.70 -19.75
CA ASP A 127 -10.07 13.81 -19.53
C ASP A 127 -8.67 13.28 -19.13
N PRO A 128 -7.92 12.68 -20.07
CA PRO A 128 -6.67 12.01 -19.75
C PRO A 128 -5.55 12.94 -19.29
N LYS A 129 -5.74 14.27 -19.42
CA LYS A 129 -4.76 15.29 -19.04
C LYS A 129 -5.12 16.02 -17.73
N SER A 130 -6.19 15.62 -17.06
CA SER A 130 -6.57 16.20 -15.77
C SER A 130 -5.53 15.90 -14.70
N ASP A 131 -5.12 16.92 -13.94
CA ASP A 131 -4.25 16.73 -12.77
C ASP A 131 -4.95 15.91 -11.68
N ASP A 132 -6.28 16.01 -11.58
CA ASP A 132 -7.11 15.23 -10.65
C ASP A 132 -7.04 13.72 -10.91
N ARG A 133 -6.58 13.30 -12.10
CA ARG A 133 -6.36 11.88 -12.42
C ARG A 133 -5.41 11.23 -11.41
N GLY A 134 -4.43 11.97 -10.90
CA GLY A 134 -3.46 11.47 -9.92
C GLY A 134 -4.09 11.07 -8.58
N ILE A 135 -5.24 11.64 -8.21
CA ILE A 135 -5.99 11.25 -6.99
C ILE A 135 -6.46 9.80 -7.08
N TYR A 136 -6.74 9.34 -8.30
CA TYR A 136 -7.31 8.03 -8.57
C TYR A 136 -6.28 7.02 -9.07
N ASP A 137 -5.00 7.39 -9.16
CA ASP A 137 -3.91 6.57 -9.70
C ASP A 137 -3.49 5.46 -8.73
N TYR A 138 -4.42 4.58 -8.39
CA TYR A 138 -4.19 3.43 -7.54
C TYR A 138 -4.90 2.18 -8.07
N GLY A 139 -4.30 1.04 -7.73
CA GLY A 139 -4.82 -0.27 -8.03
C GLY A 139 -4.39 -1.30 -7.00
N VAL A 140 -4.92 -2.51 -7.17
CA VAL A 140 -4.74 -3.62 -6.26
C VAL A 140 -4.29 -4.84 -7.06
N ILE A 141 -3.25 -5.51 -6.59
CA ILE A 141 -2.82 -6.82 -7.08
C ILE A 141 -3.14 -7.86 -6.01
N LEU A 142 -3.68 -9.01 -6.43
CA LEU A 142 -4.05 -10.11 -5.56
C LEU A 142 -3.12 -11.30 -5.78
N LEU A 143 -2.54 -11.80 -4.70
CA LEU A 143 -1.79 -13.07 -4.66
C LEU A 143 -2.58 -14.09 -3.86
N ALA A 144 -2.74 -15.30 -4.39
CA ALA A 144 -3.43 -16.38 -3.70
C ALA A 144 -2.70 -16.76 -2.40
N LYS A 145 -3.47 -16.93 -1.32
CA LYS A 145 -2.97 -17.52 -0.09
C LYS A 145 -2.83 -19.03 -0.25
N CYS A 146 -1.84 -19.58 0.42
CA CYS A 146 -1.72 -21.01 0.59
C CYS A 146 -2.96 -21.54 1.33
N PRO A 147 -3.60 -22.63 0.84
CA PRO A 147 -4.79 -23.19 1.49
C PRO A 147 -4.47 -23.64 2.91
N SER A 148 -5.47 -23.58 3.80
CA SER A 148 -5.32 -23.93 5.22
C SER A 148 -4.94 -25.40 5.45
N SER A 149 -5.04 -26.25 4.42
CA SER A 149 -4.57 -27.64 4.44
C SER A 149 -3.03 -27.77 4.45
N GLU A 150 -2.28 -26.70 4.18
CA GLU A 150 -0.81 -26.69 4.15
C GLU A 150 -0.23 -25.69 5.17
N PRO A 151 -0.38 -25.96 6.49
CA PRO A 151 -0.10 -24.97 7.54
C PRO A 151 1.37 -24.52 7.60
N GLU A 152 2.32 -25.40 7.28
CA GLU A 152 3.76 -25.05 7.25
C GLU A 152 4.08 -24.07 6.13
N ARG A 153 3.57 -24.34 4.93
CA ARG A 153 3.72 -23.45 3.77
C ARG A 153 2.99 -22.13 4.00
N GLN A 154 1.83 -22.17 4.65
CA GLN A 154 1.11 -20.95 5.05
C GLN A 154 1.95 -20.07 5.99
N ARG A 155 2.60 -20.67 7.01
CA ARG A 155 3.50 -19.94 7.92
C ARG A 155 4.71 -19.37 7.21
N MET A 156 5.31 -20.13 6.30
CA MET A 156 6.42 -19.67 5.47
C MET A 156 6.01 -18.46 4.61
N MET A 157 4.89 -18.55 3.91
CA MET A 157 4.36 -17.44 3.09
C MET A 157 4.05 -16.21 3.93
N GLN A 158 3.48 -16.38 5.12
CA GLN A 158 3.22 -15.27 6.05
C GLN A 158 4.49 -14.57 6.56
N ASN A 159 5.65 -15.24 6.54
CA ASN A 159 6.92 -14.62 6.89
C ASN A 159 7.54 -13.87 5.70
N MET A 160 7.24 -14.30 4.47
CA MET A 160 7.78 -13.71 3.23
C MET A 160 6.89 -12.62 2.63
N ARG A 161 5.59 -12.63 2.94
CA ARG A 161 4.61 -11.61 2.53
C ARG A 161 4.12 -10.86 3.76
N GLN A 162 4.80 -9.77 4.06
CA GLN A 162 4.56 -8.95 5.25
C GLN A 162 3.84 -7.68 4.85
N GLY A 163 2.62 -7.45 5.32
CA GLY A 163 1.94 -6.19 5.04
C GLY A 163 2.32 -5.07 5.99
N MET A 164 2.15 -3.84 5.54
CA MET A 164 2.10 -2.65 6.38
C MET A 164 0.67 -2.35 6.84
N GLY A 165 0.55 -1.70 8.00
CA GLY A 165 -0.66 -0.99 8.36
C GLY A 165 -1.00 0.08 7.32
N LEU A 166 -2.30 0.22 7.02
CA LEU A 166 -2.81 1.22 6.08
C LEU A 166 -3.78 2.13 6.80
N SER A 167 -3.60 3.44 6.66
CA SER A 167 -4.57 4.40 7.17
C SER A 167 -4.78 5.55 6.21
N LEU A 168 -5.92 5.50 5.53
CA LEU A 168 -6.41 6.59 4.70
C LEU A 168 -7.09 7.69 5.53
N GLY A 169 -7.30 7.48 6.83
CA GLY A 169 -7.95 8.45 7.72
C GLY A 169 -6.97 9.32 8.51
N ILE A 170 -5.71 8.90 8.62
CA ILE A 170 -4.71 9.55 9.47
C ILE A 170 -4.31 10.94 8.96
N TYR A 171 -4.62 11.25 7.70
CA TYR A 171 -4.45 12.59 7.14
C TYR A 171 -5.51 13.59 7.60
N TYR A 172 -6.72 13.14 7.93
CA TYR A 172 -7.78 14.00 8.49
C TYR A 172 -7.54 14.31 9.97
N ASN A 173 -6.60 13.63 10.60
CA ASN A 173 -6.24 13.81 11.99
C ASN A 173 -4.97 14.65 12.06
N ASP A 174 -4.96 15.72 12.87
CA ASP A 174 -3.85 16.67 12.98
C ASP A 174 -2.50 16.00 13.33
N THR A 175 -2.52 14.74 13.78
CA THR A 175 -1.34 13.89 13.99
C THR A 175 -0.39 13.76 12.79
N LEU A 176 -0.85 13.80 11.52
CA LEU A 176 0.08 13.84 10.38
C LEU A 176 0.71 15.21 10.18
N ARG A 177 0.01 16.29 10.56
CA ARG A 177 0.58 17.65 10.47
C ARG A 177 1.76 17.81 11.44
N ASP A 178 1.74 17.06 12.54
CA ASP A 178 2.85 17.00 13.48
C ASP A 178 3.99 16.08 13.00
N SER A 179 3.72 15.16 12.06
CA SER A 179 4.75 14.34 11.43
C SER A 179 5.56 15.21 10.48
N LYS A 180 6.79 15.54 10.90
CA LYS A 180 7.66 16.42 10.11
C LYS A 180 8.15 15.78 8.82
N ASP A 181 8.26 14.45 8.77
CA ASP A 181 8.80 13.71 7.64
C ASP A 181 7.91 12.52 7.24
N VAL A 182 7.81 12.29 5.93
CA VAL A 182 7.33 11.04 5.34
C VAL A 182 8.50 10.24 4.81
N ARG A 183 8.28 8.93 4.68
CA ARG A 183 9.22 8.00 4.06
C ARG A 183 8.59 7.40 2.83
N VAL A 184 9.40 7.20 1.80
CA VAL A 184 9.00 6.52 0.56
C VAL A 184 9.87 5.29 0.41
N SER A 185 9.26 4.14 0.18
CA SER A 185 9.98 2.88 -0.01
C SER A 185 9.53 2.18 -1.29
N GLY A 186 10.49 1.88 -2.16
CA GLY A 186 10.23 1.31 -3.47
C GLY A 186 11.47 0.82 -4.21
N TYR A 187 11.29 0.41 -5.46
CA TYR A 187 12.38 -0.02 -6.33
C TYR A 187 12.61 1.02 -7.43
N ASP A 188 13.86 1.21 -7.83
CA ASP A 188 14.20 1.99 -9.02
C ASP A 188 14.24 1.12 -10.29
N GLU A 189 14.36 1.76 -11.45
CA GLU A 189 14.54 1.06 -12.73
C GLU A 189 15.91 0.39 -12.88
N LYS A 190 16.94 0.89 -12.17
CA LYS A 190 18.32 0.42 -12.30
C LYS A 190 18.47 -1.02 -11.82
N GLY A 191 17.58 -1.46 -10.93
CA GLY A 191 17.50 -2.82 -10.47
C GLY A 191 18.51 -3.10 -9.37
N GLY A 192 17.98 -3.44 -8.20
CA GLY A 192 18.73 -3.92 -7.05
C GLY A 192 17.91 -4.95 -6.28
N ASP A 193 18.59 -5.73 -5.45
CA ASP A 193 17.99 -6.80 -4.65
C ASP A 193 17.23 -6.30 -3.41
N SER A 194 17.06 -4.98 -3.26
CA SER A 194 16.47 -4.39 -2.07
C SER A 194 15.74 -3.10 -2.41
N PRO A 195 14.61 -2.81 -1.74
CA PRO A 195 13.93 -1.54 -1.92
C PRO A 195 14.81 -0.42 -1.39
N ILE A 196 14.84 0.69 -2.13
CA ILE A 196 15.43 1.93 -1.68
C ILE A 196 14.43 2.69 -0.80
N GLN A 197 14.95 3.43 0.16
CA GLN A 197 14.16 4.29 1.02
C GLN A 197 14.68 5.72 0.94
N SER A 198 13.75 6.65 0.78
CA SER A 198 14.01 8.08 0.93
C SER A 198 13.08 8.67 1.99
N SER A 199 13.44 9.84 2.49
CA SER A 199 12.63 10.57 3.45
C SER A 199 12.73 12.06 3.18
N GLY A 200 11.68 12.79 3.52
CA GLY A 200 11.68 14.23 3.43
C GLY A 200 10.43 14.83 4.04
N PRO A 201 10.39 16.16 4.16
CA PRO A 201 9.33 16.83 4.87
C PRO A 201 7.99 16.68 4.15
N LEU A 202 6.93 16.53 4.95
CA LEU A 202 5.55 16.61 4.48
C LEU A 202 5.19 18.08 4.28
N VAL A 203 4.80 18.44 3.05
CA VAL A 203 4.49 19.82 2.65
C VAL A 203 3.00 20.08 2.74
N ARG A 204 2.19 19.15 2.22
CA ARG A 204 0.74 19.30 2.14
C ARG A 204 0.03 17.97 2.32
N VAL A 205 -1.13 18.06 2.96
CA VAL A 205 -2.02 16.94 3.22
C VAL A 205 -3.41 17.29 2.68
N GLY A 206 -3.95 16.42 1.82
CA GLY A 206 -5.28 16.53 1.22
C GLY A 206 -5.61 15.24 0.47
N ASP A 207 -6.40 15.34 -0.61
CA ASP A 207 -6.67 14.20 -1.52
C ASP A 207 -5.39 13.67 -2.20
N GLN A 208 -4.32 14.47 -2.19
CA GLN A 208 -2.96 14.09 -2.54
C GLN A 208 -2.00 14.53 -1.43
N LEU A 209 -0.97 13.72 -1.19
CA LEU A 209 0.13 14.07 -0.31
C LEU A 209 1.24 14.77 -1.10
N GLU A 210 1.73 15.89 -0.60
CA GLU A 210 2.91 16.55 -1.15
C GLU A 210 4.05 16.48 -0.15
N TYR A 211 5.24 16.11 -0.63
CA TYR A 211 6.40 15.89 0.22
C TYR A 211 7.70 16.10 -0.56
N LEU A 212 8.81 16.30 0.14
CA LEU A 212 10.14 16.54 -0.46
C LEU A 212 11.12 15.38 -0.23
N ALA A 213 10.63 14.15 -0.35
CA ALA A 213 11.45 12.95 -0.34
C ALA A 213 11.92 12.66 -1.77
N PRO A 214 13.23 12.45 -2.03
CA PRO A 214 13.72 12.11 -3.36
C PRO A 214 13.09 10.83 -3.91
N THR A 215 12.70 10.83 -5.19
CA THR A 215 12.17 9.65 -5.88
C THR A 215 12.88 9.47 -7.22
N GLU A 216 13.03 8.22 -7.65
CA GLU A 216 13.67 7.86 -8.92
C GLU A 216 12.63 7.21 -9.88
N PRO A 217 12.88 7.22 -11.20
CA PRO A 217 12.11 6.41 -12.13
C PRO A 217 12.05 4.93 -11.68
N GLY A 218 10.86 4.33 -11.78
CA GLY A 218 10.58 2.96 -11.30
C GLY A 218 9.91 2.89 -9.93
N MET A 219 9.99 3.96 -9.13
CA MET A 219 9.35 4.03 -7.81
C MET A 219 7.83 4.27 -7.86
N SER A 220 7.21 4.27 -9.05
CA SER A 220 5.77 4.33 -9.17
C SER A 220 5.09 3.18 -8.42
N GLY A 221 4.11 3.49 -7.59
CA GLY A 221 3.40 2.57 -6.71
C GLY A 221 4.11 2.33 -5.37
N SER A 222 5.14 3.10 -5.04
CA SER A 222 5.85 3.01 -3.76
C SER A 222 4.96 3.33 -2.58
N ALA A 223 5.25 2.69 -1.45
CA ALA A 223 4.60 3.02 -0.20
C ALA A 223 5.08 4.37 0.31
N VAL A 224 4.15 5.30 0.56
CA VAL A 224 4.40 6.52 1.32
C VAL A 224 3.89 6.30 2.73
N TRP A 225 4.78 6.35 3.72
CA TRP A 225 4.47 5.94 5.08
C TRP A 225 5.10 6.84 6.15
N VAL A 226 4.50 6.82 7.34
CA VAL A 226 5.01 7.49 8.54
C VAL A 226 5.18 6.49 9.67
N PRO A 227 6.09 6.73 10.62
CA PRO A 227 6.13 5.96 11.85
C PRO A 227 4.90 6.32 12.72
N TYR A 228 4.07 5.33 13.03
CA TYR A 228 2.93 5.47 13.93
C TYR A 228 2.96 4.36 14.98
N GLY A 229 3.02 4.72 16.27
CA GLY A 229 3.08 3.74 17.35
C GLY A 229 4.31 2.82 17.31
N GLY A 230 5.40 3.24 16.65
CA GLY A 230 6.62 2.44 16.46
C GLY A 230 6.61 1.53 15.22
N GLN A 231 5.52 1.54 14.45
CA GLN A 231 5.35 0.72 13.23
C GLN A 231 5.22 1.60 11.97
N PRO A 232 5.57 1.09 10.79
CA PRO A 232 5.33 1.79 9.53
C PRO A 232 3.85 1.77 9.17
N MET A 233 3.28 2.95 8.96
CA MET A 233 1.89 3.10 8.55
C MET A 233 1.80 3.84 7.23
N VAL A 234 1.26 3.16 6.23
CA VAL A 234 1.06 3.72 4.90
C VAL A 234 -0.07 4.73 4.93
N VAL A 235 0.22 5.88 4.33
CA VAL A 235 -0.69 7.02 4.22
C VAL A 235 -0.91 7.45 2.77
N GLY A 236 -0.13 6.91 1.82
CA GLY A 236 -0.29 7.17 0.40
C GLY A 236 0.47 6.20 -0.50
N ILE A 237 0.22 6.34 -1.80
CA ILE A 237 0.88 5.61 -2.89
C ILE A 237 1.55 6.67 -3.77
N GLN A 238 2.82 6.47 -4.13
CA GLN A 238 3.56 7.36 -5.04
C GLN A 238 3.30 7.04 -6.51
#